data_AF-A0A2P4XN68-F1
#
_entry.id   AF-A0A2P4XN68-F1
#
_cell.length_a   1.000
_cell.length_b   1.000
_cell.length_c   1.000
_cell.angle_alpha   90.00
_cell.angle_beta   90.00
_cell.angle_gamma   90.00
#
_symmetry.space_group_name_H-M   'P 1'
#
loop_
_entity.id
_entity.type
_entity.pdbx_description
1 polymer ?
#
loop_
_entity_poly.entity_id
_entity_poly.type
_entity_poly.pdbx_seq_one_letter_code
_entity_poly.pdbx_strand_id
1 'polypeptide(L)'
;MGGILTENVGCPDEYEKLVQRILVVAHCERQGHRGRETTIESIRRFVYLVRLRAQSFLSNHQLYHHVKGSKIIQRPCEETYRTNEWNGVFHWDFLSLAKRFTDDNYLLALKDEATHFCKQTPCSTPASIVAVEANLACQRRRLKSQQNFHFGILPMD
;
A
#
# COMPACT_ATOMS: atom_id res chain seq x y z
N MET A 1 -50.13 -23.84 -6.89
CA MET A 1 -49.51 -25.17 -6.99
C MET A 1 -48.07 -25.06 -6.51
N GLY A 2 -47.84 -25.40 -5.24
CA GLY A 2 -46.52 -25.44 -4.62
C GLY A 2 -45.91 -26.83 -4.80
N GLY A 3 -44.81 -26.91 -5.53
CA GLY A 3 -43.99 -28.13 -5.61
C GLY A 3 -42.93 -28.07 -4.52
N ILE A 4 -43.15 -28.85 -3.47
CA ILE A 4 -42.22 -29.03 -2.37
C ILE A 4 -41.09 -29.94 -2.88
N LEU A 5 -39.85 -29.43 -2.90
CA LEU A 5 -38.65 -30.23 -3.17
C LEU A 5 -38.24 -31.02 -1.90
N THR A 6 -39.11 -31.90 -1.41
CA THR A 6 -38.81 -32.78 -0.26
C THR A 6 -38.55 -34.23 -0.65
N GLU A 7 -38.51 -34.55 -1.93
CA GLU A 7 -38.45 -35.94 -2.38
C GLU A 7 -37.14 -36.17 -3.15
N ASN A 8 -36.20 -36.82 -2.46
CA ASN A 8 -34.95 -37.41 -2.93
C ASN A 8 -33.70 -36.53 -3.04
N VAL A 9 -33.14 -36.12 -1.90
CA VAL A 9 -31.67 -36.01 -1.75
C VAL A 9 -31.25 -36.92 -0.61
N GLY A 10 -30.93 -38.17 -0.95
CA GLY A 10 -30.65 -39.27 0.00
C GLY A 10 -29.24 -39.26 0.59
N CYS A 11 -28.47 -38.18 0.44
CA CYS A 11 -27.12 -38.09 0.99
C CYS A 11 -26.78 -36.65 1.40
N PRO A 12 -26.32 -36.39 2.64
CA PRO A 12 -25.89 -35.06 3.08
C PRO A 12 -24.90 -34.39 2.11
N ASP A 13 -24.02 -35.18 1.49
CA ASP A 13 -22.99 -34.69 0.57
C ASP A 13 -23.56 -34.12 -0.74
N GLU A 14 -24.66 -34.68 -1.24
CA GLU A 14 -25.32 -34.18 -2.45
C GLU A 14 -26.05 -32.87 -2.19
N TYR A 15 -26.62 -32.73 -0.99
CA TYR A 15 -27.23 -31.50 -0.52
C TYR A 15 -26.18 -30.39 -0.34
N GLU A 16 -25.02 -30.69 0.24
CA GLU A 16 -23.91 -29.74 0.37
C GLU A 16 -23.43 -29.22 -0.99
N LYS A 17 -23.22 -30.13 -1.95
CA LYS A 17 -22.78 -29.79 -3.31
C LYS A 17 -23.80 -28.93 -4.04
N LEU A 18 -25.10 -29.22 -3.86
CA LEU A 18 -26.18 -28.43 -4.44
C LEU A 18 -26.20 -27.00 -3.87
N VAL A 19 -26.12 -26.86 -2.54
CA VAL A 19 -26.08 -25.56 -1.87
C VAL A 19 -24.86 -24.74 -2.30
N GLN A 20 -23.68 -25.36 -2.40
CA GLN A 20 -22.47 -24.68 -2.87
C GLN A 20 -22.62 -24.16 -4.31
N ARG A 21 -23.20 -24.95 -5.21
CA ARG A 21 -23.42 -24.53 -6.61
C ARG A 21 -24.40 -23.37 -6.71
N ILE A 22 -25.47 -23.38 -5.93
CA ILE A 22 -26.43 -22.27 -5.86
C ILE A 22 -25.73 -20.99 -5.38
N LEU A 23 -24.88 -21.09 -4.35
CA LEU A 23 -24.10 -19.96 -3.81
C LEU A 23 -23.10 -19.40 -4.84
N VAL A 24 -22.40 -20.26 -5.59
CA VAL A 24 -21.50 -19.84 -6.67
C VAL A 24 -22.28 -19.09 -7.76
N VAL A 25 -23.40 -19.64 -8.23
CA VAL A 25 -24.21 -19.02 -9.29
C VAL A 25 -24.77 -17.67 -8.84
N ALA A 26 -25.30 -17.58 -7.61
CA ALA A 26 -25.84 -16.35 -7.05
C ALA A 26 -24.76 -15.28 -6.79
N HIS A 27 -23.54 -15.70 -6.46
CA HIS A 27 -22.39 -14.82 -6.25
C HIS A 27 -21.79 -14.32 -7.57
N CYS A 28 -21.78 -15.17 -8.61
CA CYS A 28 -21.10 -14.97 -9.89
C CYS A 28 -22.06 -14.73 -11.08
N GLU A 29 -23.23 -14.12 -10.86
CA GLU A 29 -24.19 -13.84 -11.95
C GLU A 29 -23.59 -12.99 -13.10
N ARG A 30 -24.33 -12.87 -14.21
CA ARG A 30 -23.96 -12.20 -15.49
C ARG A 30 -23.40 -10.76 -15.36
N GLN A 31 -23.45 -10.13 -14.19
CA GLN A 31 -22.92 -8.79 -13.89
C GLN A 31 -21.74 -8.77 -12.90
N GLY A 32 -21.11 -9.90 -12.60
CA GLY A 32 -19.89 -9.99 -11.78
C GLY A 32 -20.12 -10.21 -10.28
N HIS A 33 -19.01 -10.32 -9.52
CA HIS A 33 -19.00 -10.67 -8.08
C HIS A 33 -19.88 -9.74 -7.25
N ARG A 34 -20.99 -10.26 -6.74
CA ARG A 34 -21.92 -9.53 -5.88
C ARG A 34 -21.46 -9.51 -4.42
N GLY A 35 -21.79 -8.41 -3.74
CA GLY A 35 -21.60 -8.24 -2.31
C GLY A 35 -22.50 -9.13 -1.47
N ARG A 36 -22.28 -9.10 -0.16
CA ARG A 36 -22.99 -9.94 0.81
C ARG A 36 -24.51 -9.77 0.75
N GLU A 37 -24.98 -8.53 0.83
CA GLU A 37 -26.41 -8.25 0.88
C GLU A 37 -27.13 -8.60 -0.43
N THR A 38 -26.48 -8.39 -1.57
CA THR A 38 -27.08 -8.69 -2.87
C THR A 38 -27.10 -10.18 -3.19
N THR A 39 -26.11 -10.95 -2.71
CA THR A 39 -26.12 -12.42 -2.79
C THR A 39 -27.18 -13.01 -1.86
N ILE A 40 -27.39 -12.42 -0.68
CA ILE A 40 -28.46 -12.85 0.24
C ILE A 40 -29.82 -12.57 -0.39
N GLU A 41 -30.02 -11.38 -0.97
CA GLU A 41 -31.30 -10.99 -1.60
C GLU A 41 -31.67 -11.89 -2.79
N SER A 42 -30.71 -12.25 -3.65
CA SER A 42 -30.99 -13.11 -4.81
C SER A 42 -31.44 -14.52 -4.41
N ILE A 43 -30.96 -15.03 -3.27
CA ILE A 43 -31.28 -16.39 -2.79
C ILE A 43 -32.46 -16.41 -1.81
N ARG A 44 -32.87 -15.26 -1.26
CA ARG A 44 -34.03 -15.14 -0.34
C ARG A 44 -35.29 -15.83 -0.87
N ARG A 45 -35.47 -15.86 -2.19
CA ARG A 45 -36.65 -16.45 -2.84
C ARG A 45 -36.64 -17.98 -2.90
N PHE A 46 -35.49 -18.62 -2.74
CA PHE A 46 -35.35 -20.04 -3.06
C PHE A 46 -35.16 -20.95 -1.85
N VAL A 47 -34.38 -20.60 -0.81
CA VAL A 47 -34.15 -21.51 0.33
C VAL A 47 -33.70 -20.77 1.61
N TYR A 48 -34.35 -21.02 2.76
CA TYR A 48 -33.97 -20.47 4.08
C TYR A 48 -32.59 -20.97 4.57
N LEU A 49 -32.27 -22.25 4.35
CA LEU A 49 -30.99 -22.88 4.74
C LEU A 49 -29.78 -22.32 3.97
N VAL A 50 -29.96 -21.86 2.73
CA VAL A 50 -28.85 -21.30 1.94
C VAL A 50 -28.39 -19.95 2.50
N ARG A 51 -29.29 -19.22 3.17
CA ARG A 51 -28.96 -17.94 3.85
C ARG A 51 -27.94 -18.11 4.97
N LEU A 52 -27.97 -19.23 5.71
CA LEU A 52 -27.02 -19.50 6.79
C LEU A 52 -25.61 -19.81 6.25
N ARG A 53 -25.51 -20.43 5.07
CA ARG A 53 -24.23 -20.80 4.44
C ARG A 53 -23.65 -19.73 3.51
N ALA A 54 -24.46 -18.77 3.08
CA ALA A 54 -23.98 -17.65 2.29
C ALA A 54 -22.90 -16.83 3.03
N GLN A 55 -23.01 -16.70 4.35
CA GLN A 55 -22.03 -15.94 5.14
C GLN A 55 -20.65 -16.61 5.16
N SER A 56 -20.60 -17.92 5.41
CA SER A 56 -19.34 -18.68 5.42
C SER A 56 -18.72 -18.82 4.03
N PHE A 57 -19.55 -18.93 2.99
CA PHE A 57 -19.08 -18.96 1.60
C PHE A 57 -18.42 -17.62 1.19
N LEU A 58 -19.07 -16.50 1.50
CA LEU A 58 -18.56 -15.17 1.16
C LEU A 58 -17.32 -14.78 1.98
N SER A 59 -17.21 -15.23 3.24
CA SER A 59 -16.00 -14.99 4.04
C SER A 59 -14.77 -15.72 3.48
N ASN A 60 -14.97 -16.89 2.87
CA ASN A 60 -13.91 -17.72 2.31
C ASN A 60 -13.58 -17.38 0.84
N HIS A 61 -14.38 -16.54 0.18
CA HIS A 61 -14.17 -16.20 -1.21
C HIS A 61 -13.06 -15.15 -1.38
N GLN A 62 -11.86 -15.62 -1.68
CA GLN A 62 -10.64 -14.78 -1.74
C GLN A 62 -10.71 -13.65 -2.78
N LEU A 63 -11.35 -13.88 -3.93
CA LEU A 63 -11.50 -12.85 -4.97
C LEU A 63 -12.40 -11.69 -4.51
N TYR A 64 -13.35 -11.95 -3.60
CA TYR A 64 -14.19 -10.89 -3.04
C TYR A 64 -13.36 -9.94 -2.17
N HIS A 65 -12.48 -10.48 -1.32
CA HIS A 65 -11.56 -9.67 -0.51
C HIS A 65 -10.55 -8.89 -1.36
N HIS A 66 -10.09 -9.48 -2.46
CA HIS A 66 -9.15 -8.82 -3.36
C HIS A 66 -9.77 -7.64 -4.13
N VAL A 67 -11.01 -7.80 -4.62
CA VAL A 67 -11.67 -6.80 -5.48
C VAL A 67 -12.42 -5.73 -4.68
N LYS A 68 -13.04 -6.08 -3.56
CA LYS A 68 -13.76 -5.09 -2.72
C LYS A 68 -12.88 -4.45 -1.66
N GLY A 69 -11.70 -5.02 -1.41
CA GLY A 69 -10.88 -4.69 -0.26
C GLY A 69 -11.50 -5.22 1.03
N SER A 70 -10.65 -5.62 1.97
CA SER A 70 -11.05 -5.82 3.35
C SER A 70 -11.25 -4.45 4.02
N LYS A 71 -11.77 -4.45 5.27
CA LYS A 71 -11.72 -3.27 6.13
C LYS A 71 -10.29 -2.74 6.11
N ILE A 72 -10.08 -1.52 5.62
CA ILE A 72 -8.77 -0.88 5.63
C ILE A 72 -8.42 -0.60 7.10
N ILE A 73 -7.56 -1.45 7.66
CA ILE A 73 -6.95 -1.22 8.97
C ILE A 73 -5.59 -0.59 8.66
N GLN A 74 -5.45 0.69 9.00
CA GLN A 74 -4.17 1.36 8.90
C GLN A 74 -3.18 0.64 9.82
N ARG A 75 -2.01 0.26 9.30
CA ARG A 75 -0.97 -0.29 10.16
C ARG A 75 -0.57 0.78 11.19
N PRO A 76 -0.37 0.42 12.48
CA PRO A 76 0.19 1.35 13.44
C PRO A 76 1.48 1.97 12.88
N CYS A 77 1.59 3.29 12.99
CA CYS A 77 2.81 3.98 12.58
C CYS A 77 3.93 3.56 13.53
N GLU A 78 4.97 2.93 13.00
CA GLU A 78 6.16 2.63 13.77
C GLU A 78 6.92 3.92 14.11
N GLU A 79 7.77 3.84 15.13
CA GLU A 79 8.66 4.95 15.48
C GLU A 79 9.61 5.25 14.31
N THR A 80 9.65 6.50 13.89
CA THR A 80 10.61 6.96 12.88
C THR A 80 11.99 6.98 13.49
N TYR A 81 12.98 6.38 12.83
CA TYR A 81 14.38 6.51 13.26
C TYR A 81 14.77 7.99 13.32
N ARG A 82 15.29 8.42 14.48
CA ARG A 82 15.77 9.79 14.70
C ARG A 82 17.25 9.77 15.06
N THR A 83 17.96 10.78 14.59
CA THR A 83 19.35 11.01 14.97
C THR A 83 19.58 12.49 15.21
N ASN A 84 20.42 12.79 16.20
CA ASN A 84 20.92 14.14 16.47
C ASN A 84 22.30 14.37 15.84
N GLU A 85 22.84 13.36 15.15
CA GLU A 85 24.13 13.44 14.48
C GLU A 85 23.97 13.98 13.07
N TRP A 86 24.76 15.01 12.75
CA TRP A 86 24.77 15.58 11.42
C TRP A 86 25.24 14.56 10.38
N ASN A 87 24.46 14.41 9.30
CA ASN A 87 24.60 13.38 8.27
C ASN A 87 24.45 11.95 8.80
N GLY A 88 23.84 11.76 9.98
CA GLY A 88 23.57 10.44 10.53
C GLY A 88 22.53 9.69 9.69
N VAL A 89 21.46 10.39 9.28
CA VAL A 89 20.44 9.88 8.36
C VAL A 89 20.03 10.94 7.36
N PHE A 90 19.97 10.51 6.10
CA PHE A 90 19.37 11.28 5.01
C PHE A 90 18.05 10.67 4.57
N HIS A 91 17.03 11.51 4.53
CA HIS A 91 15.79 11.22 3.83
C HIS A 91 15.91 11.78 2.42
N TRP A 92 15.70 10.95 1.40
CA TRP A 92 15.74 11.43 0.03
C TRP A 92 14.71 10.73 -0.84
N ASP A 93 14.18 11.47 -1.81
CA ASP A 93 13.26 10.94 -2.80
C ASP A 93 13.32 11.77 -4.09
N PHE A 94 12.88 11.17 -5.19
CA PHE A 94 12.73 11.83 -6.48
C PHE A 94 11.30 12.34 -6.65
N LEU A 95 11.17 13.63 -6.92
CA LEU A 95 9.91 14.25 -7.29
C LEU A 95 9.85 14.39 -8.80
N SER A 96 8.78 13.88 -9.43
CA SER A 96 8.51 14.16 -10.84
C SER A 96 7.92 15.57 -10.97
N LEU A 97 8.49 16.33 -11.89
CA LEU A 97 8.04 17.67 -12.26
C LEU A 97 7.25 17.60 -13.57
N ALA A 98 6.29 18.51 -13.73
CA ALA A 98 5.63 18.70 -15.02
C ALA A 98 6.66 19.07 -16.09
N LYS A 99 6.40 18.67 -17.34
CA LYS A 99 7.31 18.87 -18.48
C LYS A 99 7.76 20.34 -18.55
N ARG A 100 9.07 20.55 -18.40
CA ARG A 100 9.68 21.89 -18.47
C ARG A 100 10.25 22.13 -19.87
N PHE A 101 10.76 23.33 -20.09
CA PHE A 101 11.54 23.67 -21.29
C PHE A 101 12.91 22.95 -21.33
N THR A 102 13.38 22.44 -20.20
CA THR A 102 14.61 21.66 -20.07
C THR A 102 14.28 20.17 -19.90
N ASP A 103 15.27 19.30 -20.14
CA ASP A 103 15.13 17.85 -19.98
C ASP A 103 15.04 17.37 -18.52
N ASP A 104 15.27 18.27 -17.55
CA ASP A 104 15.22 17.99 -16.12
C ASP A 104 13.77 17.92 -15.60
N ASN A 105 13.15 16.76 -15.81
CA ASN A 105 11.79 16.47 -15.36
C ASN A 105 11.73 15.88 -13.94
N TYR A 106 12.87 15.73 -13.26
CA TYR A 106 12.95 15.20 -11.91
C TYR A 106 13.72 16.12 -10.97
N LEU A 107 13.37 16.06 -9.70
CA LEU A 107 14.04 16.79 -8.63
C LEU A 107 14.38 15.81 -7.52
N LEU A 108 15.66 15.59 -7.27
CA LEU A 108 16.10 14.88 -6.07
C LEU A 108 16.03 15.83 -4.88
N ALA A 109 15.13 15.54 -3.94
CA ALA A 109 15.06 16.19 -2.65
C ALA A 109 15.82 15.35 -1.63
N LEU A 110 16.83 15.93 -0.97
CA LEU A 110 17.64 15.29 0.05
C LEU A 110 17.59 16.13 1.33
N LYS A 111 17.20 15.53 2.45
CA LYS A 111 17.06 16.15 3.75
C LYS A 111 17.89 15.42 4.80
N ASP A 112 18.69 16.16 5.55
CA ASP A 112 19.35 15.66 6.75
C ASP A 112 18.36 15.62 7.93
N GLU A 113 18.36 14.52 8.67
CA GLU A 113 17.40 14.35 9.76
C GLU A 113 17.70 15.27 10.95
N ALA A 114 18.96 15.32 11.40
CA ALA A 114 19.37 16.05 12.60
C ALA A 114 19.26 17.58 12.45
N THR A 115 19.69 18.12 11.32
CA THR A 115 19.76 19.57 11.08
C THR A 115 18.57 20.11 10.28
N HIS A 116 17.75 19.21 9.73
CA HIS A 116 16.70 19.54 8.76
C HIS A 116 17.21 20.31 7.53
N PHE A 117 18.51 20.24 7.22
CA PHE A 117 19.07 20.82 6.01
C PHE A 117 18.53 20.11 4.76
N CYS A 118 17.95 20.88 3.83
CA CYS A 118 17.40 20.37 2.58
C CYS A 118 18.22 20.82 1.38
N LYS A 119 18.60 19.87 0.52
CA LYS A 119 19.21 20.12 -0.78
C LYS A 119 18.28 19.61 -1.88
N GLN A 120 18.13 20.40 -2.94
CA GLN A 120 17.42 20.00 -4.15
C GLN A 120 18.41 19.94 -5.31
N THR A 121 18.34 18.87 -6.11
CA THR A 121 19.20 18.69 -7.28
C THR A 121 18.32 18.31 -8.48
N PRO A 122 18.20 19.17 -9.51
CA PRO A 122 17.46 18.81 -10.72
C PRO A 122 18.19 17.69 -11.47
N CYS A 123 17.44 16.80 -12.10
CA CYS A 123 17.99 15.76 -12.95
C CYS A 123 17.03 15.32 -14.05
N SER A 124 17.60 14.84 -15.16
CA SER A 124 16.85 14.27 -16.28
C SER A 124 16.26 12.90 -15.98
N THR A 125 16.86 12.17 -15.04
CA THR A 125 16.53 10.76 -14.77
C THR A 125 16.61 10.48 -13.26
N PRO A 126 15.64 9.75 -12.67
CA PRO A 126 15.66 9.37 -11.25
C PRO A 126 16.58 8.16 -11.03
N ALA A 127 17.87 8.34 -11.33
CA ALA A 127 18.88 7.28 -11.29
C ALA A 127 19.63 7.25 -9.96
N SER A 128 20.07 6.06 -9.54
CA SER A 128 20.85 5.86 -8.32
C SER A 128 22.14 6.69 -8.30
N ILE A 129 22.79 6.89 -9.45
CA ILE A 129 24.00 7.71 -9.57
C ILE A 129 23.79 9.14 -9.09
N VAL A 130 22.64 9.75 -9.41
CA VAL A 130 22.29 11.11 -8.98
C VAL A 130 22.13 11.16 -7.45
N ALA A 131 21.50 10.14 -6.87
CA ALA A 131 21.35 10.03 -5.42
C ALA A 131 22.71 9.86 -4.71
N VAL A 132 23.60 9.01 -5.24
CA VAL A 132 24.94 8.80 -4.67
C VAL A 132 25.76 10.08 -4.74
N GLU A 133 25.79 10.76 -5.89
CA GLU A 133 26.51 12.02 -6.05
C GLU A 133 26.00 13.12 -5.11
N ALA A 134 24.68 13.24 -4.97
CA ALA A 134 24.08 14.20 -4.05
C ALA A 134 24.42 13.92 -2.58
N ASN A 135 24.40 12.63 -2.18
CA ASN A 135 24.80 12.19 -0.84
C ASN A 135 26.28 12.51 -0.56
N LEU A 136 27.18 12.11 -1.46
CA LEU A 136 28.61 12.38 -1.33
C LEU A 136 28.90 13.89 -1.30
N ALA A 137 28.22 14.67 -2.13
CA ALA A 137 28.34 16.13 -2.12
C ALA A 137 27.85 16.74 -0.80
N CYS A 138 26.81 16.18 -0.17
CA CYS A 138 26.32 16.62 1.14
C CYS A 138 27.34 16.30 2.25
N GLN A 139 27.88 15.08 2.25
CA GLN A 139 28.92 14.67 3.21
C GLN A 139 30.18 15.54 3.11
N ARG A 140 30.63 15.88 1.89
CA ARG A 140 31.81 16.74 1.68
C ARG A 140 31.66 18.14 2.29
N ARG A 141 30.45 18.68 2.40
CA ARG A 141 30.25 20.01 3.02
C ARG A 141 30.63 20.03 4.50
N ARG A 142 30.49 18.89 5.21
CA ARG A 142 30.93 18.74 6.60
C ARG A 142 32.43 18.88 6.79
N LEU A 143 33.22 18.35 5.87
CA LEU A 143 34.67 18.43 5.96
C LEU A 143 35.17 19.88 5.80
N LYS A 144 34.54 20.66 4.91
CA LYS A 144 34.91 22.07 4.71
C LYS A 144 34.52 22.97 5.89
N SER A 145 33.37 22.72 6.54
CA SER A 145 32.98 23.52 7.71
C SER A 145 33.84 23.22 8.93
N GLN A 146 34.30 21.98 9.12
CA GLN A 146 35.19 21.64 10.24
C GLN A 146 36.64 22.09 10.05
N GLN A 147 37.14 22.16 8.81
CA GLN A 147 38.48 22.70 8.52
C GLN A 147 38.59 24.22 8.73
N ASN A 148 37.47 24.96 8.76
CA ASN A 148 37.46 26.40 9.01
C ASN A 148 37.46 26.79 10.50
N PHE A 149 37.48 25.84 11.44
CA PHE A 149 37.53 26.13 12.90
C PHE A 149 38.95 26.02 13.51
N HIS A 150 40.00 26.02 12.68
CA HIS A 150 41.39 26.07 13.15
C HIS A 150 42.14 27.26 12.53
N PHE A 151 41.71 28.48 12.85
CA PHE A 151 42.46 29.69 12.52
C PHE A 151 42.52 30.63 13.74
N GLY A 152 43.71 30.66 14.35
CA GLY A 152 44.28 31.84 15.00
C GLY A 152 43.73 32.28 16.36
N ILE A 153 44.25 31.69 17.44
CA ILE A 153 44.62 32.48 18.62
C ILE A 153 46.09 32.17 18.91
N LEU A 154 46.99 32.94 18.30
CA LEU A 154 48.32 33.11 18.88
C LEU A 154 48.20 34.27 19.89
N PRO A 155 48.65 34.10 21.14
CA PRO A 155 48.77 35.22 22.05
C PRO A 155 49.86 36.16 21.53
N MET A 156 49.55 37.44 21.43
CA MET A 156 50.54 38.51 21.35
C MET A 156 51.08 38.72 22.76
N ASP A 157 52.40 38.59 22.90
CA ASP A 157 53.33 38.95 23.99
C ASP A 157 52.76 39.23 25.39
#